data_AF-A0A3A0B5E6-F1
#
_entry.id   AF-A0A3A0B5E6-F1
#
_cell.length_a   1.000
_cell.length_b   1.000
_cell.length_c   1.000
_cell.angle_alpha   90.00
_cell.angle_beta   90.00
_cell.angle_gamma   90.00
#
_symmetry.space_group_name_H-M   'P 1'
#
loop_
_entity.id
_entity.type
_entity.pdbx_description
1 polymer ?
#
loop_
_entity_poly.entity_id
_entity_poly.type
_entity_poly.pdbx_seq_one_letter_code
_entity_poly.pdbx_strand_id
1 'polypeptide(L)' 'MLAQGWTNTRIATEMSVSERTVRFHLSNIYDKLGVSSRAEAIAWALRRK' A
#
# COMPACT_ATOMS: atom_id res chain seq x y z
N MET A 1 -0.49 -0.71 8.17
CA MET A 1 -1.62 -0.44 7.25
C MET A 1 -1.65 -1.40 6.07
N LEU A 2 -0.86 -1.24 5.00
CA LEU A 2 -0.88 -2.17 3.85
C LEU A 2 -0.37 -3.59 4.21
N ALA A 3 0.78 -3.68 4.89
CA ALA A 3 1.35 -4.95 5.37
C ALA A 3 0.49 -5.66 6.44
N GLN A 4 -0.50 -4.96 7.00
CA GLN A 4 -1.49 -5.52 7.93
C GLN A 4 -2.77 -5.96 7.20
N GLY A 5 -2.79 -5.94 5.86
CA GLY A 5 -3.93 -6.39 5.06
C GLY A 5 -5.06 -5.37 4.88
N TRP A 6 -4.92 -4.11 5.30
CA TRP A 6 -6.01 -3.13 5.24
C TRP A 6 -6.43 -2.75 3.82
N THR A 7 -7.73 -2.67 3.56
CA THR A 7 -8.27 -2.20 2.28
C THR A 7 -7.92 -0.72 2.04
N ASN A 8 -7.93 -0.28 0.78
CA ASN A 8 -7.66 1.12 0.45
C ASN A 8 -8.70 2.06 1.06
N THR A 9 -9.96 1.64 1.17
CA THR A 9 -11.03 2.37 1.85
C THR A 9 -10.69 2.61 3.32
N ARG A 10 -10.24 1.57 4.04
CA ARG A 10 -9.84 1.72 5.44
C ARG A 10 -8.64 2.65 5.59
N ILE A 11 -7.63 2.49 4.73
CA ILE A 11 -6.45 3.38 4.73
C ILE A 11 -6.87 4.83 4.46
N ALA A 12 -7.79 5.04 3.53
CA ALA A 12 -8.33 6.34 3.19
C ALA A 12 -9.04 6.99 4.38
N THR A 13 -9.89 6.25 5.08
CA THR A 13 -10.56 6.71 6.31
C THR A 13 -9.56 7.08 7.41
N GLU A 14 -8.61 6.19 7.71
CA GLU A 14 -7.61 6.40 8.77
C GLU A 14 -6.68 7.58 8.48
N MET A 15 -6.40 7.83 7.20
CA MET A 15 -5.57 8.96 6.76
C MET A 15 -6.38 10.21 6.44
N SER A 16 -7.71 10.20 6.55
CA SER A 16 -8.60 11.29 6.14
C SER A 16 -8.35 11.79 4.70
N VAL A 17 -8.08 10.87 3.77
CA VAL A 17 -7.86 11.14 2.34
C VAL A 17 -8.82 10.33 1.48
N SER A 18 -8.86 10.61 0.17
CA SER A 18 -9.62 9.79 -0.77
C SER A 18 -8.92 8.46 -1.07
N GLU A 19 -9.68 7.43 -1.45
CA GLU A 19 -9.09 6.18 -1.97
C GLU A 19 -8.20 6.40 -3.20
N ARG A 20 -8.52 7.41 -4.03
CA ARG A 20 -7.70 7.78 -5.18
C ARG A 20 -6.32 8.26 -4.73
N THR A 21 -6.27 9.05 -3.65
CA THR A 21 -5.02 9.51 -3.03
C THR A 21 -4.22 8.33 -2.49
N VAL A 22 -4.89 7.37 -1.83
CA VAL A 22 -4.24 6.12 -1.38
C VAL A 22 -3.66 5.35 -2.57
N ARG A 23 -4.42 5.15 -3.65
CA ARG A 23 -3.91 4.47 -4.86
C ARG A 23 -2.68 5.17 -5.44
N PHE A 24 -2.70 6.49 -5.52
CA PHE A 24 -1.55 7.27 -5.98
C PHE A 24 -0.30 7.06 -5.10
N HIS A 25 -0.46 7.11 -3.77
CA HIS A 25 0.65 6.83 -2.86
C HIS A 25 1.17 5.39 -3.00
N LEU A 26 0.26 4.41 -3.16
CA LEU A 26 0.64 3.02 -3.35
C LEU A 26 1.39 2.79 -4.66
N SER A 27 0.98 3.39 -5.77
CA SER A 27 1.72 3.32 -7.04
C SER A 27 3.15 3.84 -6.87
N ASN A 28 3.32 5.03 -6.28
CA ASN A 28 4.65 5.58 -6.03
C ASN A 28 5.50 4.69 -5.10
N ILE A 29 4.87 4.05 -4.11
CA ILE A 29 5.56 3.08 -3.24
C ILE A 29 5.98 1.87 -4.06
N TYR A 30 5.07 1.30 -4.86
CA TYR A 30 5.35 0.14 -5.69
C TYR A 30 6.53 0.38 -6.64
N ASP A 31 6.56 1.54 -7.29
CA ASP A 31 7.65 1.95 -8.17
C ASP A 31 8.98 2.04 -7.41
N LYS A 32 8.99 2.65 -6.21
CA LYS A 32 10.18 2.75 -5.35
C LYS A 32 10.67 1.40 -4.83
N LEU A 33 9.75 0.45 -4.66
CA LEU A 33 10.04 -0.90 -4.17
C LEU A 33 10.37 -1.88 -5.29
N GLY A 34 10.15 -1.51 -6.56
CA GLY A 34 10.31 -2.40 -7.71
C GLY A 34 9.32 -3.55 -7.71
N VAL A 35 8.12 -3.35 -7.15
CA VAL A 35 7.05 -4.36 -7.09
C VAL A 35 5.89 -3.92 -7.97
N SER A 36 5.16 -4.88 -8.54
CA SER A 36 4.07 -4.63 -9.48
C SER A 36 2.69 -4.82 -8.86
N SER A 37 2.61 -5.46 -7.69
CA SER A 37 1.34 -5.82 -7.08
C SER A 37 1.31 -5.62 -5.56
N ARG A 38 0.09 -5.52 -5.03
CA ARG A 38 -0.15 -5.48 -3.58
C ARG A 38 0.41 -6.71 -2.88
N ALA A 39 0.26 -7.88 -3.47
CA ALA A 39 0.77 -9.13 -2.91
C ALA A 39 2.31 -9.11 -2.85
N GLU A 40 2.97 -8.65 -3.91
CA GLU A 40 4.42 -8.48 -3.94
C GLU A 40 4.89 -7.44 -2.91
N ALA A 41 4.19 -6.31 -2.78
CA ALA A 41 4.52 -5.28 -1.78
C ALA A 41 4.40 -5.83 -0.34
N ILE A 42 3.37 -6.63 -0.06
CA ILE A 42 3.22 -7.29 1.25
C ILE A 42 4.34 -8.32 1.45
N ALA A 43 4.63 -9.17 0.46
CA ALA A 43 5.71 -10.16 0.55
C ALA A 43 7.10 -9.51 0.69
N TRP A 44 7.34 -8.36 0.05
CA TRP A 44 8.54 -7.56 0.21
C TRP A 44 8.65 -7.03 1.64
N ALA A 45 7.56 -6.51 2.20
CA ALA A 45 7.54 -5.98 3.57
C ALA A 45 7.76 -7.08 4.62
N LEU A 46 7.22 -8.28 4.40
CA LEU A 46 7.40 -9.43 5.28
C LEU A 46 8.84 -9.99 5.24
N ARG A 47 9.52 -9.91 4.09
CA ARG A 47 10.93 -10.33 3.94
C ARG A 47 11.94 -9.45 4.66
N ARG A 48 11.56 -8.22 5.04
CA ARG A 48 12.42 -7.22 5.70
C ARG A 48 12.11 -7.04 7.20
N LYS A 49 11.35 -7.98 7.78
CA LYS A 49 10.93 -7.98 9.18
C LYS A 49 11.56 -9.17 9.90
#